data_AF-A0A3C0AR80-F1
#
_entry.id   AF-A0A3C0AR80-F1
#
_cell.length_a   1.000
_cell.length_b   1.000
_cell.length_c   1.000
_cell.angle_alpha   90.00
_cell.angle_beta   90.00
_cell.angle_gamma   90.00
#
_symmetry.space_group_name_H-M   'P 1'
#
loop_
_entity.id
_entity.type
_entity.pdbx_description
1 polymer ?
#
loop_
_entity_poly.entity_id
_entity_poly.type
_entity_poly.pdbx_seq_one_letter_code
_entity_poly.pdbx_strand_id
1 'polypeptide(L)'
;IESEVTFLQGILGIGGEAFGTISFACENKQQPFTDDLLDESMQGKIVIGGARMTGKAVSRGIEIGVAAMISGGIDDEDLKEILGYDLGVAVTGSEHIGTTLIITEGFGDIAMADRTFNLLKEREGAKAAVNGTTQIRAGVLRPEIVIPLEHKTSPDNKTRQVNSAGILETGVPVRIIRDPYFGLLGEVGEMPTELRTLESGSLSRVLEVILDSGEIVIVPRANVELIEG
;
A
#
# COMPACT_ATOMS: atom_id res chain seq x y z
N ILE A 1 21.52 -7.71 1.69
CA ILE A 1 20.66 -8.25 2.76
C ILE A 1 19.28 -8.37 2.14
N GLU A 2 18.66 -9.54 2.18
CA GLU A 2 17.33 -9.82 1.63
C GLU A 2 16.44 -10.24 2.81
N SER A 3 15.20 -9.74 2.84
CA SER A 3 14.23 -10.02 3.91
C SER A 3 12.84 -10.11 3.30
N GLU A 4 12.01 -11.01 3.81
CA GLU A 4 10.57 -10.93 3.57
C GLU A 4 10.00 -9.73 4.32
N VAL A 5 9.07 -9.02 3.69
CA VAL A 5 8.50 -7.77 4.21
C VAL A 5 7.00 -7.73 3.98
N THR A 6 6.29 -7.05 4.88
CA THR A 6 5.01 -6.44 4.53
C THR A 6 5.30 -5.19 3.71
N PHE A 7 4.67 -5.09 2.54
CA PHE A 7 4.84 -3.99 1.59
C PHE A 7 3.49 -3.34 1.30
N LEU A 8 3.42 -2.03 1.45
CA LEU A 8 2.24 -1.21 1.15
C LEU A 8 2.66 -0.02 0.29
N GLN A 9 1.80 0.37 -0.65
CA GLN A 9 1.98 1.58 -1.44
C GLN A 9 0.85 2.56 -1.17
N GLY A 10 1.19 3.83 -0.95
CA GLY A 10 0.23 4.91 -0.91
C GLY A 10 -0.04 5.51 -2.29
N ILE A 11 -0.95 6.46 -2.34
CA ILE A 11 -1.28 7.21 -3.56
C ILE A 11 -0.42 8.46 -3.67
N LEU A 12 -0.22 9.17 -2.55
CA LEU A 12 0.53 10.41 -2.47
C LEU A 12 1.39 10.41 -1.22
N GLY A 13 2.62 10.87 -1.33
CA GLY A 13 3.49 11.14 -0.20
C GLY A 13 4.28 12.41 -0.40
N ILE A 14 4.81 12.94 0.70
CA ILE A 14 5.61 14.16 0.74
C ILE A 14 6.76 13.93 1.72
N GLY A 15 7.91 14.50 1.38
CA GLY A 15 9.14 14.25 2.12
C GLY A 15 9.77 12.91 1.73
N GLY A 16 11.02 12.74 2.15
CA GLY A 16 11.85 11.62 1.72
C GLY A 16 11.67 10.37 2.58
N GLU A 17 12.79 9.71 2.81
CA GLU A 17 12.86 8.49 3.61
C GLU A 17 12.77 8.80 5.11
N ALA A 18 12.02 7.97 5.83
CA ALA A 18 11.96 7.99 7.28
C ALA A 18 11.91 6.57 7.85
N PHE A 19 12.36 6.43 9.09
CA PHE A 19 12.42 5.15 9.78
C PHE A 19 11.91 5.33 11.20
N GLY A 20 11.17 4.35 11.70
CA GLY A 20 10.61 4.43 13.05
C GLY A 20 9.88 3.18 13.46
N THR A 21 9.37 3.18 14.68
CA THR A 21 8.46 2.14 15.17
C THR A 21 7.02 2.55 14.83
N ILE A 22 6.20 1.61 14.36
CA ILE A 22 4.79 1.86 14.05
C ILE A 22 4.01 2.09 15.34
N SER A 23 3.22 3.16 15.38
CA SER A 23 2.33 3.53 16.48
C SER A 23 1.01 4.04 15.94
N PHE A 24 -0.12 3.62 16.51
CA PHE A 24 -1.43 4.18 16.13
C PHE A 24 -1.77 5.39 16.99
N ALA A 25 -2.27 6.45 16.35
CA ALA A 25 -2.86 7.60 17.02
C ALA A 25 -4.40 7.49 17.10
N CYS A 26 -5.00 6.65 16.27
CA CYS A 26 -6.44 6.48 16.15
C CYS A 26 -6.92 5.14 16.71
N GLU A 27 -8.18 5.11 17.14
CA GLU A 27 -8.86 3.90 17.62
C GLU A 27 -9.43 3.05 16.47
N ASN A 28 -9.81 3.69 15.37
CA ASN A 28 -10.40 3.04 14.19
C ASN A 28 -10.09 3.81 12.90
N LYS A 29 -10.29 3.15 11.77
CA LYS A 29 -9.98 3.70 10.43
C LYS A 29 -10.85 4.90 10.03
N GLN A 30 -12.02 5.09 10.64
CA GLN A 30 -12.92 6.21 10.31
C GLN A 30 -12.60 7.48 11.10
N GLN A 31 -11.82 7.38 12.18
CA GLN A 31 -11.48 8.52 13.02
C GLN A 31 -10.59 9.50 12.25
N PRO A 32 -10.98 10.80 12.15
CA PRO A 32 -10.13 11.83 11.57
C PRO A 32 -8.81 11.96 12.34
N PHE A 33 -7.70 12.09 11.62
CA PHE A 33 -6.38 12.25 12.22
C PHE A 33 -6.11 13.75 12.51
N THR A 34 -6.33 14.09 13.77
CA THR A 34 -6.36 15.45 14.32
C THR A 34 -5.23 15.64 15.35
N ASP A 35 -4.90 16.89 15.67
CA ASP A 35 -3.74 17.24 16.50
C ASP A 35 -3.84 16.74 17.94
N ASP A 36 -5.05 16.60 18.47
CA ASP A 36 -5.31 16.08 19.82
C ASP A 36 -5.00 14.58 19.97
N LEU A 37 -4.82 13.86 18.86
CA LEU A 37 -4.41 12.45 18.86
C LEU A 37 -2.90 12.26 18.98
N LEU A 38 -2.12 13.35 18.98
CA LEU A 38 -0.66 13.32 18.98
C LEU A 38 -0.09 13.74 20.34
N ASP A 39 0.84 12.94 20.85
CA ASP A 39 1.60 13.23 22.07
C ASP A 39 3.10 12.97 21.92
N GLU A 40 3.88 13.39 22.92
CA GLU A 40 5.34 13.32 22.87
C GLU A 40 5.90 11.89 22.83
N SER A 41 5.10 10.89 23.18
CA SER A 41 5.52 9.49 23.06
C SER A 41 5.67 9.05 21.60
N MET A 42 5.17 9.85 20.65
CA MET A 42 5.23 9.59 19.20
C MET A 42 6.48 10.16 18.52
N GLN A 43 7.35 10.85 19.27
CA GLN A 43 8.62 11.34 18.75
C GLN A 43 9.46 10.22 18.11
N GLY A 44 9.92 10.45 16.88
CA GLY A 44 10.72 9.48 16.10
C GLY A 44 9.96 8.24 15.62
N LYS A 45 8.63 8.19 15.77
CA LYS A 45 7.80 7.05 15.33
C LYS A 45 7.18 7.28 13.96
N ILE A 46 6.72 6.19 13.36
CA ILE A 46 5.83 6.21 12.20
C ILE A 46 4.40 6.09 12.74
N VAL A 47 3.64 7.18 12.64
CA VAL A 47 2.32 7.31 13.26
C VAL A 47 1.22 7.03 12.24
N ILE A 48 0.31 6.13 12.60
CA ILE A 48 -0.82 5.74 11.77
C ILE A 48 -2.10 6.42 12.28
N GLY A 49 -2.69 7.25 11.42
CA GLY A 49 -4.03 7.78 11.53
C GLY A 49 -5.05 6.92 10.78
N GLY A 50 -6.33 7.20 11.00
CA GLY A 50 -7.44 6.47 10.40
C GLY A 50 -7.88 7.08 9.07
N ALA A 51 -8.68 8.14 9.17
CA ALA A 51 -9.25 8.84 8.02
C ALA A 51 -8.40 10.03 7.60
N ARG A 52 -9.01 11.16 7.24
CA ARG A 52 -8.30 12.36 6.80
C ARG A 52 -7.35 12.87 7.88
N MET A 53 -6.11 13.13 7.49
CA MET A 53 -5.16 13.93 8.26
C MET A 53 -5.36 15.42 8.00
N THR A 54 -5.38 16.20 9.07
CA THR A 54 -5.53 17.66 9.03
C THR A 54 -4.17 18.37 9.02
N GLY A 55 -4.12 19.60 8.50
CA GLY A 55 -2.91 20.43 8.54
C GLY A 55 -2.40 20.69 9.96
N LYS A 56 -3.32 20.80 10.93
CA LYS A 56 -2.99 20.93 12.36
C LYS A 56 -2.29 19.69 12.90
N ALA A 57 -2.78 18.49 12.57
CA ALA A 57 -2.11 17.24 12.95
C ALA A 57 -0.69 17.18 12.37
N VAL A 58 -0.51 17.62 11.12
CA VAL A 58 0.82 17.66 10.50
C VAL A 58 1.75 18.62 11.23
N SER A 59 1.29 19.84 11.51
CA SER A 59 2.07 20.84 12.25
C SER A 59 2.47 20.33 13.63
N ARG A 60 1.53 19.73 14.35
CA ARG A 60 1.78 19.14 15.67
C ARG A 60 2.77 17.98 15.60
N GLY A 61 2.64 17.10 14.60
CA GLY A 61 3.58 16.00 14.38
C GLY A 61 5.00 16.48 14.10
N ILE A 62 5.15 17.56 13.34
CA ILE A 62 6.45 18.20 13.08
C ILE A 62 7.05 18.76 14.38
N GLU A 63 6.26 19.46 15.21
CA GLU A 63 6.71 19.98 16.50
C GLU A 63 7.23 18.89 17.44
N ILE A 64 6.52 17.76 17.50
CA ILE A 64 6.90 16.58 18.31
C ILE A 64 8.16 15.90 17.75
N GLY A 65 8.39 16.02 16.44
CA GLY A 65 9.44 15.28 15.73
C GLY A 65 9.01 13.86 15.39
N VAL A 66 7.76 13.67 14.98
CA VAL A 66 7.25 12.42 14.40
C VAL A 66 7.99 12.12 13.09
N ALA A 67 8.53 10.91 12.94
CA ALA A 67 9.33 10.56 11.78
C ALA A 67 8.49 10.49 10.49
N ALA A 68 7.29 9.90 10.56
CA ALA A 68 6.33 9.90 9.47
C ALA A 68 4.88 9.81 9.96
N MET A 69 3.95 10.32 9.17
CA MET A 69 2.51 10.26 9.42
C MET A 69 1.78 9.66 8.23
N ILE A 70 0.92 8.68 8.49
CA ILE A 70 0.24 7.88 7.47
C ILE A 70 -1.26 7.90 7.73
N SER A 71 -2.08 8.19 6.71
CA SER A 71 -3.53 8.28 6.88
C SER A 71 -4.30 8.02 5.58
N GLY A 72 -5.63 7.88 5.66
CA GLY A 72 -6.47 7.62 4.50
C GLY A 72 -6.51 8.78 3.51
N GLY A 73 -6.75 9.99 4.01
CA GLY A 73 -6.98 11.18 3.16
C GLY A 73 -6.22 12.42 3.62
N ILE A 74 -6.14 13.43 2.74
CA ILE A 74 -5.71 14.79 3.06
C ILE A 74 -6.50 15.80 2.22
N ASP A 75 -6.67 17.01 2.71
CA ASP A 75 -7.31 18.09 1.95
C ASP A 75 -6.28 18.87 1.15
N ASP A 76 -6.71 19.42 0.02
CA ASP A 76 -5.82 20.15 -0.89
C ASP A 76 -5.38 21.50 -0.30
N GLU A 77 -6.23 22.17 0.48
CA GLU A 77 -5.85 23.38 1.20
C GLU A 77 -4.85 23.06 2.32
N ASP A 78 -5.12 22.03 3.13
CA ASP A 78 -4.18 21.56 4.16
C ASP A 78 -2.81 21.25 3.53
N LEU A 79 -2.80 20.54 2.39
CA LEU A 79 -1.58 20.19 1.68
C LEU A 79 -0.81 21.41 1.20
N LYS A 80 -1.52 22.37 0.62
CA LYS A 80 -0.94 23.61 0.11
C LYS A 80 -0.35 24.45 1.22
N GLU A 81 -0.98 24.50 2.39
CA GLU A 81 -0.45 25.20 3.56
C GLU A 81 0.82 24.54 4.09
N ILE A 82 0.85 23.20 4.19
CA ILE A 82 2.04 22.44 4.61
C ILE A 82 3.23 22.70 3.67
N LEU A 83 2.99 22.70 2.36
CA LEU A 83 4.02 22.88 1.34
C LEU A 83 4.43 24.35 1.13
N GLY A 84 3.50 25.28 1.34
CA GLY A 84 3.66 26.69 0.98
C GLY A 84 3.50 26.98 -0.53
N TYR A 85 3.11 25.98 -1.33
CA TYR A 85 2.84 26.12 -2.77
C TYR A 85 1.82 25.08 -3.24
N ASP A 86 1.28 25.29 -4.44
CA ASP A 86 0.36 24.35 -5.09
C ASP A 86 1.14 23.21 -5.75
N LEU A 87 0.83 21.97 -5.36
CA LEU A 87 1.54 20.79 -5.84
C LEU A 87 1.34 20.54 -7.35
N GLY A 88 0.19 20.87 -7.93
CA GLY A 88 -0.10 20.70 -9.36
C GLY A 88 0.31 19.33 -9.93
N VAL A 89 1.27 19.31 -10.88
CA VAL A 89 1.86 18.09 -11.47
C VAL A 89 3.29 17.93 -10.95
N ALA A 90 3.45 17.44 -9.72
CA ALA A 90 4.76 17.40 -9.07
C ALA A 90 5.43 16.03 -9.01
N VAL A 91 6.73 16.11 -8.80
CA VAL A 91 7.56 15.09 -8.14
C VAL A 91 7.75 15.58 -6.71
N THR A 92 7.36 14.78 -5.72
CA THR A 92 7.62 15.01 -4.30
C THR A 92 8.74 14.11 -3.81
N GLY A 93 9.19 14.32 -2.58
CA GLY A 93 10.20 13.50 -1.90
C GLY A 93 11.43 14.28 -1.45
N SER A 94 11.63 15.47 -2.04
CA SER A 94 12.73 16.38 -1.71
C SER A 94 12.33 17.50 -0.76
N GLU A 95 11.05 17.60 -0.37
CA GLU A 95 10.58 18.59 0.59
C GLU A 95 11.13 18.28 1.99
N HIS A 96 11.62 19.31 2.66
CA HIS A 96 12.14 19.22 4.02
C HIS A 96 11.14 19.82 5.01
N ILE A 97 9.96 19.22 5.10
CA ILE A 97 8.88 19.68 6.00
C ILE A 97 9.04 19.18 7.46
N GLY A 98 10.11 18.44 7.76
CA GLY A 98 10.40 17.94 9.12
C GLY A 98 9.77 16.58 9.46
N THR A 99 8.99 16.00 8.53
CA THR A 99 8.38 14.67 8.65
C THR A 99 8.09 14.11 7.25
N THR A 100 7.80 12.82 7.14
CA THR A 100 7.30 12.19 5.90
C THR A 100 5.80 11.97 5.99
N LEU A 101 5.05 12.35 4.96
CA LEU A 101 3.60 12.11 4.87
C LEU A 101 3.32 11.01 3.85
N ILE A 102 2.40 10.10 4.16
CA ILE A 102 1.86 9.11 3.21
C ILE A 102 0.34 9.05 3.31
N ILE A 103 -0.32 9.21 2.18
CA ILE A 103 -1.76 9.17 2.02
C ILE A 103 -2.14 7.93 1.21
N THR A 104 -3.01 7.09 1.76
CA THR A 104 -3.32 5.79 1.13
C THR A 104 -4.47 5.84 0.14
N GLU A 105 -5.47 6.71 0.33
CA GLU A 105 -6.70 6.74 -0.47
C GLU A 105 -6.91 8.03 -1.29
N GLY A 106 -6.22 9.13 -0.95
CA GLY A 106 -6.14 10.33 -1.79
C GLY A 106 -6.66 11.60 -1.12
N PHE A 107 -7.34 12.45 -1.88
CA PHE A 107 -7.77 13.77 -1.41
C PHE A 107 -9.20 13.77 -0.83
N GLY A 108 -9.41 14.50 0.25
CA GLY A 108 -10.70 14.69 0.93
C GLY A 108 -10.87 13.85 2.20
N ASP A 109 -12.11 13.80 2.68
CA ASP A 109 -12.51 13.09 3.90
C ASP A 109 -12.61 11.57 3.67
N ILE A 110 -11.47 10.92 3.44
CA ILE A 110 -11.40 9.50 3.08
C ILE A 110 -10.79 8.68 4.23
N ALA A 111 -11.53 7.64 4.65
CA ALA A 111 -11.05 6.63 5.59
C ALA A 111 -10.09 5.66 4.92
N MET A 112 -9.00 5.28 5.58
CA MET A 112 -8.11 4.21 5.11
C MET A 112 -8.91 2.93 4.85
N ALA A 113 -8.54 2.18 3.80
CA ALA A 113 -9.18 0.90 3.50
C ALA A 113 -8.99 -0.12 4.66
N ASP A 114 -9.99 -0.97 4.92
CA ASP A 114 -9.95 -1.96 6.03
C ASP A 114 -8.72 -2.84 5.95
N ARG A 115 -8.39 -3.33 4.74
CA ARG A 115 -7.24 -4.19 4.50
C ARG A 115 -5.93 -3.51 4.90
N THR A 116 -5.74 -2.25 4.48
CA THR A 116 -4.52 -1.47 4.78
C THR A 116 -4.41 -1.19 6.27
N PHE A 117 -5.51 -0.75 6.89
CA PHE A 117 -5.55 -0.46 8.32
C PHE A 117 -5.24 -1.70 9.16
N ASN A 118 -5.90 -2.82 8.87
CA ASN A 118 -5.70 -4.08 9.60
C ASN A 118 -4.27 -4.62 9.43
N LEU A 119 -3.71 -4.55 8.22
CA LEU A 119 -2.34 -4.98 7.97
C LEU A 119 -1.31 -4.12 8.73
N LEU A 120 -1.50 -2.80 8.80
CA LEU A 120 -0.67 -1.93 9.61
C LEU A 120 -0.86 -2.22 11.11
N LYS A 121 -2.09 -2.54 11.53
CA LYS A 121 -2.41 -2.83 12.93
C LYS A 121 -1.74 -4.11 13.42
N GLU A 122 -1.68 -5.15 12.58
CA GLU A 122 -0.91 -6.37 12.85
C GLU A 122 0.60 -6.13 13.02
N ARG A 123 1.08 -4.97 12.59
CA ARG A 123 2.49 -4.54 12.66
C ARG A 123 2.74 -3.43 13.66
N GLU A 124 1.77 -3.10 14.51
CA GLU A 124 1.98 -2.13 15.58
C GLU A 124 3.15 -2.54 16.48
N GLY A 125 4.03 -1.58 16.78
CA GLY A 125 5.27 -1.84 17.53
C GLY A 125 6.44 -2.41 16.69
N ALA A 126 6.23 -2.77 15.42
CA ALA A 126 7.31 -3.18 14.53
C ALA A 126 8.09 -1.97 14.00
N LYS A 127 9.36 -2.19 13.63
CA LYS A 127 10.14 -1.20 12.88
C LYS A 127 9.72 -1.16 11.42
N ALA A 128 9.62 0.03 10.86
CA ALA A 128 9.31 0.23 9.45
C ALA A 128 10.23 1.28 8.83
N ALA A 129 10.41 1.14 7.52
CA ALA A 129 10.97 2.13 6.64
C ALA A 129 9.86 2.68 5.76
N VAL A 130 9.85 3.98 5.53
CA VAL A 130 8.92 4.62 4.61
C VAL A 130 9.65 5.54 3.66
N ASN A 131 9.09 5.75 2.48
CA ASN A 131 9.55 6.74 1.53
C ASN A 131 8.33 7.50 0.98
N GLY A 132 8.28 8.81 1.19
CA GLY A 132 7.19 9.66 0.72
C GLY A 132 7.30 10.07 -0.75
N THR A 133 8.42 9.77 -1.42
CA THR A 133 8.67 10.19 -2.80
C THR A 133 7.56 9.73 -3.74
N THR A 134 6.89 10.70 -4.39
CA THR A 134 5.83 10.43 -5.35
C THR A 134 6.14 11.07 -6.68
N GLN A 135 5.98 10.32 -7.76
CA GLN A 135 6.12 10.80 -9.12
C GLN A 135 4.94 10.36 -9.96
N ILE A 136 4.14 11.32 -10.42
CA ILE A 136 2.84 11.05 -11.05
C ILE A 136 2.97 10.77 -12.56
N ARG A 137 4.05 11.25 -13.21
CA ARG A 137 4.30 11.11 -14.67
C ARG A 137 5.64 10.42 -14.94
N ALA A 138 5.74 9.73 -16.08
CA ALA A 138 6.92 9.07 -16.65
C ALA A 138 7.88 8.43 -15.62
N GLY A 139 7.81 7.11 -15.43
CA GLY A 139 8.57 6.43 -14.36
C GLY A 139 7.89 6.57 -13.00
N VAL A 140 6.58 6.28 -12.95
CA VAL A 140 5.72 6.46 -11.78
C VAL A 140 6.37 5.87 -10.53
N LEU A 141 6.53 6.72 -9.51
CA LEU A 141 6.94 6.32 -8.17
C LEU A 141 5.79 6.59 -7.22
N ARG A 142 5.53 5.63 -6.34
CA ARG A 142 4.52 5.73 -5.29
C ARG A 142 5.23 5.70 -3.95
N PRO A 143 4.70 6.38 -2.94
CA PRO A 143 5.23 6.27 -1.60
C PRO A 143 5.05 4.84 -1.11
N GLU A 144 5.98 4.38 -0.30
CA GLU A 144 6.05 3.00 0.15
C GLU A 144 6.25 2.89 1.66
N ILE A 145 5.70 1.81 2.22
CA ILE A 145 5.86 1.42 3.61
C ILE A 145 6.36 -0.03 3.61
N VAL A 146 7.54 -0.23 4.21
CA VAL A 146 8.23 -1.51 4.24
C VAL A 146 8.46 -1.93 5.67
N ILE A 147 7.93 -3.10 6.04
CA ILE A 147 7.98 -3.61 7.41
C ILE A 147 8.56 -5.02 7.37
N PRO A 148 9.77 -5.26 7.91
CA PRO A 148 10.37 -6.59 7.94
C PRO A 148 9.47 -7.61 8.67
N LEU A 149 9.36 -8.80 8.11
CA LEU A 149 8.76 -9.92 8.81
C LEU A 149 9.79 -10.49 9.79
N GLU A 150 9.41 -10.66 11.04
CA GLU A 150 10.25 -11.40 11.98
C GLU A 150 10.27 -12.89 11.58
N HIS A 151 11.43 -13.40 11.16
CA HIS A 151 11.64 -14.84 11.06
C HIS A 151 11.57 -15.43 12.46
N LYS A 152 10.40 -15.94 12.86
CA LYS A 152 10.28 -16.76 14.06
C LYS A 152 11.06 -18.05 13.85
N THR A 153 12.30 -18.10 14.35
CA THR A 153 12.99 -19.36 14.64
C THR A 153 12.28 -20.02 15.83
N SER A 154 11.20 -20.73 15.56
CA SER A 154 10.62 -21.69 16.51
C SER A 154 10.80 -23.10 15.94
N PRO A 155 11.54 -23.99 16.62
CA PRO A 155 11.56 -25.40 16.26
C PRO A 155 10.21 -26.02 16.67
N ASP A 156 9.58 -26.74 15.74
CA ASP A 156 8.35 -27.51 15.88
C ASP A 156 7.07 -26.75 16.33
N ASN A 157 6.18 -26.49 15.37
CA ASN A 157 4.92 -27.25 15.34
C ASN A 157 4.18 -27.13 14.02
N LYS A 158 3.62 -28.27 13.64
CA LYS A 158 2.89 -28.59 12.41
C LYS A 158 1.70 -27.66 12.16
N THR A 159 1.53 -27.35 10.88
CA THR A 159 0.24 -27.12 10.20
C THR A 159 -0.75 -26.22 10.93
N ARG A 160 -0.59 -24.91 10.74
CA ARG A 160 -1.74 -24.03 10.59
C ARG A 160 -1.52 -23.25 9.31
N GLN A 161 -2.03 -23.79 8.20
CA GLN A 161 -2.28 -23.01 7.00
C GLN A 161 -3.16 -21.84 7.42
N VAL A 162 -2.54 -20.67 7.50
CA VAL A 162 -3.27 -19.41 7.56
C VAL A 162 -3.77 -19.21 6.14
N ASN A 163 -5.08 -19.32 5.97
CA ASN A 163 -5.77 -19.08 4.71
C ASN A 163 -5.32 -17.73 4.15
N SER A 164 -4.49 -17.80 3.11
CA SER A 164 -3.90 -16.66 2.43
C SER A 164 -4.90 -16.23 1.36
N ALA A 165 -5.77 -15.28 1.68
CA ALA A 165 -6.55 -14.59 0.66
C ALA A 165 -5.59 -13.91 -0.33
N GLY A 166 -5.56 -14.40 -1.58
CA GLY A 166 -4.85 -13.75 -2.69
C GLY A 166 -3.77 -14.57 -3.40
N ILE A 167 -3.62 -15.87 -3.15
CA ILE A 167 -2.76 -16.71 -3.99
C ILE A 167 -3.58 -17.17 -5.20
N LEU A 168 -3.15 -16.78 -6.41
CA LEU A 168 -3.60 -17.43 -7.65
C LEU A 168 -3.13 -18.88 -7.57
N GLU A 169 -4.05 -19.79 -7.24
CA GLU A 169 -3.86 -21.23 -7.27
C GLU A 169 -4.72 -21.82 -8.38
N THR A 170 -4.31 -22.96 -8.94
CA THR A 170 -5.12 -23.68 -9.93
C THR A 170 -6.51 -23.99 -9.37
N GLY A 171 -7.55 -23.75 -10.17
CA GLY A 171 -8.95 -23.92 -9.78
C GLY A 171 -9.60 -22.71 -9.11
N VAL A 172 -8.87 -21.60 -8.89
CA VAL A 172 -9.46 -20.37 -8.34
C VAL A 172 -10.27 -19.64 -9.42
N PRO A 173 -11.51 -19.19 -9.13
CA PRO A 173 -12.32 -18.44 -10.09
C PRO A 173 -11.76 -17.03 -10.30
N VAL A 174 -11.68 -16.64 -11.57
CA VAL A 174 -11.11 -15.37 -12.02
C VAL A 174 -11.95 -14.73 -13.11
N ARG A 175 -11.90 -13.39 -13.19
CA ARG A 175 -12.41 -12.62 -14.33
C ARG A 175 -11.26 -11.97 -15.05
N ILE A 176 -11.30 -12.00 -16.38
CA ILE A 176 -10.34 -11.29 -17.21
C ILE A 176 -10.75 -9.81 -17.31
N ILE A 177 -9.84 -8.90 -16.97
CA ILE A 177 -10.08 -7.45 -16.88
C ILE A 177 -9.42 -6.65 -18.00
N ARG A 178 -8.91 -7.30 -19.06
CA ARG A 178 -8.36 -6.65 -20.25
C ARG A 178 -8.67 -7.41 -21.54
N ASP A 179 -8.64 -6.68 -22.65
CA ASP A 179 -8.70 -7.25 -24.00
C ASP A 179 -7.61 -8.31 -24.25
N PRO A 180 -7.85 -9.27 -25.15
CA PRO A 180 -9.05 -9.41 -25.99
C PRO A 180 -10.22 -10.15 -25.30
N TYR A 181 -10.03 -10.62 -24.08
CA TYR A 181 -10.99 -11.49 -23.37
C TYR A 181 -11.70 -10.77 -22.23
N PHE A 182 -11.82 -9.44 -22.29
CA PHE A 182 -12.38 -8.61 -21.23
C PHE A 182 -13.78 -9.11 -20.82
N GLY A 183 -13.97 -9.31 -19.52
CA GLY A 183 -15.24 -9.71 -18.91
C GLY A 183 -15.50 -11.21 -18.90
N LEU A 184 -14.70 -12.03 -19.58
CA LEU A 184 -14.86 -13.48 -19.54
C LEU A 184 -14.45 -14.05 -18.18
N LEU A 185 -15.22 -15.05 -17.74
CA LEU A 185 -15.02 -15.78 -16.48
C LEU A 185 -14.37 -17.13 -16.77
N GLY A 186 -13.60 -17.60 -15.81
CA GLY A 186 -13.02 -18.92 -15.85
C GLY A 186 -12.29 -19.25 -14.55
N GLU A 187 -11.54 -20.34 -14.58
CA GLU A 187 -10.72 -20.79 -13.47
C GLU A 187 -9.24 -20.79 -13.85
N VAL A 188 -8.36 -20.54 -12.88
CA VAL A 188 -6.91 -20.61 -13.09
C VAL A 188 -6.52 -22.05 -13.48
N GLY A 189 -5.90 -22.21 -14.64
CA GLY A 189 -5.31 -23.46 -15.11
C GLY A 189 -3.87 -23.66 -14.62
N GLU A 190 -2.98 -24.08 -15.51
CA GLU A 190 -1.54 -24.15 -15.19
C GLU A 190 -0.91 -22.75 -15.10
N MET A 191 0.08 -22.63 -14.22
CA MET A 191 0.90 -21.43 -14.06
C MET A 191 2.33 -21.75 -14.51
N PRO A 192 2.69 -21.49 -15.78
CA PRO A 192 4.06 -21.62 -16.23
C PRO A 192 4.96 -20.71 -15.39
N THR A 193 6.01 -21.28 -14.79
CA THR A 193 6.97 -20.55 -13.95
C THR A 193 7.92 -19.66 -14.78
N GLU A 194 7.97 -19.87 -16.10
CA GLU A 194 8.83 -19.14 -17.03
C GLU A 194 8.12 -17.91 -17.62
N LEU A 195 8.86 -16.79 -17.75
CA LEU A 195 8.40 -15.59 -18.44
C LEU A 195 8.15 -15.92 -19.92
N ARG A 196 6.96 -15.63 -20.44
CA ARG A 196 6.67 -15.75 -21.87
C ARG A 196 6.66 -14.38 -22.55
N THR A 197 7.17 -14.36 -23.79
CA THR A 197 7.09 -13.20 -24.67
C THR A 197 5.64 -13.07 -25.18
N LEU A 198 4.98 -11.97 -24.83
CA LEU A 198 3.65 -11.63 -25.33
C LEU A 198 3.73 -11.15 -26.79
N GLU A 199 2.58 -11.07 -27.49
CA GLU A 199 2.51 -10.50 -28.86
C GLU A 199 3.05 -9.07 -28.94
N SER A 200 3.04 -8.34 -27.83
CA SER A 200 3.65 -7.01 -27.67
C SER A 200 5.18 -7.02 -27.59
N GLY A 201 5.83 -8.18 -27.58
CA GLY A 201 7.28 -8.34 -27.42
C GLY A 201 7.79 -8.21 -25.98
N SER A 202 6.90 -8.02 -25.00
CA SER A 202 7.28 -7.92 -23.58
C SER A 202 7.28 -9.27 -22.87
N LEU A 203 8.24 -9.46 -21.96
CA LEU A 203 8.31 -10.62 -21.07
C LEU A 203 7.34 -10.43 -19.91
N SER A 204 6.40 -11.35 -19.73
CA SER A 204 5.44 -11.31 -18.63
C SER A 204 5.23 -12.67 -18.00
N ARG A 205 4.89 -12.68 -16.70
CA ARG A 205 4.37 -13.87 -16.03
C ARG A 205 2.93 -14.04 -16.50
N VAL A 206 2.67 -15.15 -17.17
CA VAL A 206 1.35 -15.50 -17.69
C VAL A 206 0.69 -16.56 -16.81
N LEU A 207 -0.63 -16.66 -16.89
CA LEU A 207 -1.39 -17.81 -16.41
C LEU A 207 -2.27 -18.36 -17.55
N GLU A 208 -2.59 -19.64 -17.46
CA GLU A 208 -3.70 -20.21 -18.22
C GLU A 208 -5.00 -19.95 -17.48
N VAL A 209 -6.04 -19.55 -18.21
CA VAL A 209 -7.41 -19.45 -17.71
C VAL A 209 -8.27 -20.42 -18.53
N ILE A 210 -8.92 -21.35 -17.84
CA ILE A 210 -9.92 -22.24 -18.42
C ILE A 210 -11.24 -21.48 -18.35
N LEU A 211 -11.67 -20.93 -19.48
CA LEU A 211 -12.92 -20.19 -19.57
C LEU A 211 -14.11 -21.13 -19.33
N ASP A 212 -15.25 -20.60 -18.91
CA ASP A 212 -16.50 -21.37 -18.73
C ASP A 212 -16.95 -22.10 -20.02
N SER A 213 -16.51 -21.62 -21.19
CA SER A 213 -16.73 -22.27 -22.49
C SER A 213 -15.90 -23.55 -22.69
N GLY A 214 -14.95 -23.84 -21.81
CA GLY A 214 -13.95 -24.91 -21.92
C GLY A 214 -12.72 -24.53 -22.75
N GLU A 215 -12.66 -23.30 -23.28
CA GLU A 215 -11.49 -22.78 -24.00
C GLU A 215 -10.39 -22.38 -23.02
N ILE A 216 -9.14 -22.71 -23.35
CA ILE A 216 -7.96 -22.33 -22.56
C ILE A 216 -7.30 -21.12 -23.20
N VAL A 217 -7.23 -20.01 -22.46
CA VAL A 217 -6.56 -18.78 -22.91
C VAL A 217 -5.35 -18.48 -22.03
N ILE A 218 -4.29 -17.96 -22.64
CA ILE A 218 -3.08 -17.52 -21.92
C ILE A 218 -3.15 -16.00 -21.78
N VAL A 219 -3.15 -15.52 -20.54
CA VAL A 219 -3.21 -14.08 -20.25
C VAL A 219 -2.12 -13.68 -19.25
N PRO A 220 -1.63 -12.43 -19.30
CA PRO A 220 -0.78 -11.87 -18.25
C PRO A 220 -1.46 -11.97 -16.88
N ARG A 221 -0.70 -12.27 -15.81
CA ARG A 221 -1.24 -12.29 -14.43
C ARG A 221 -1.88 -10.96 -14.01
N ALA A 222 -1.40 -9.85 -14.55
CA ALA A 222 -1.97 -8.52 -14.29
C ALA A 222 -3.35 -8.30 -14.96
N ASN A 223 -3.78 -9.20 -15.84
CA ASN A 223 -5.03 -9.06 -16.60
C ASN A 223 -6.18 -9.89 -15.99
N VAL A 224 -6.01 -10.45 -14.80
CA VAL A 224 -7.06 -11.21 -14.10
C VAL A 224 -7.33 -10.63 -12.72
N GLU A 225 -8.59 -10.63 -12.31
CA GLU A 225 -9.02 -10.36 -10.93
C GLU A 225 -9.62 -11.63 -10.32
N LEU A 226 -9.40 -11.86 -9.03
CA LEU A 226 -10.04 -12.94 -8.29
C LEU A 226 -11.51 -12.60 -8.07
N ILE A 227 -12.39 -13.59 -8.25
CA ILE A 227 -13.80 -13.45 -7.91
C ILE A 227 -13.98 -14.04 -6.52
N GLU A 228 -14.27 -13.20 -5.53
CA GLU A 228 -14.75 -13.67 -4.23
C GLU A 228 -16.22 -14.11 -4.41
N GLY A 229 -16.47 -15.38 -4.12
CA GLY A 229 -17.83 -15.94 -3.98
C GLY A 229 -18.32 -15.84 -2.54
#